data_AF-A0A1F8RHG8-F1
#
_entry.id   AF-A0A1F8RHG8-F1
#
_cell.length_a   1.000
_cell.length_b   1.000
_cell.length_c   1.000
_cell.angle_alpha   90.00
_cell.angle_beta   90.00
_cell.angle_gamma   90.00
#
_symmetry.space_group_name_H-M   'P 1'
#
loop_
_entity.id
_entity.type
_entity.pdbx_description
1 polymer ?
#
loop_
_entity_poly.entity_id
_entity_poly.type
_entity_poly.pdbx_seq_one_letter_code
_entity_poly.pdbx_strand_id
1 'polypeptide(L)'
;MSDVRCFLRDVGRPDTLRHVSRVAAVGRRLARRFGVPLAQSDLACTAHDLAAVVPLRNVLAAAEALGVPLTEADRAIPQVVHGPVAAAVLRVHVFYLS
;
A
#
# COMPACT_ATOMS: atom_id res chain seq x y z
N MET A 1 1.05 -13.91 11.33
CA MET A 1 1.50 -13.00 10.25
C MET A 1 0.27 -12.28 9.71
N SER A 2 0.21 -10.96 9.79
CA SER A 2 -0.95 -10.20 9.31
C SER A 2 -0.82 -9.99 7.80
N ASP A 3 -1.61 -10.71 7.01
CA ASP A 3 -1.76 -10.50 5.56
C ASP A 3 -2.53 -9.20 5.32
N VAL A 4 -2.03 -8.33 4.42
CA VAL A 4 -2.71 -7.09 3.98
C VAL A 4 -4.16 -7.36 3.57
N ARG A 5 -4.43 -8.51 2.96
CA ARG A 5 -5.79 -8.91 2.58
C ARG A 5 -6.71 -9.16 3.77
N CYS A 6 -6.17 -9.74 4.85
CA CYS A 6 -6.91 -9.91 6.09
C CYS A 6 -7.17 -8.54 6.73
N PHE A 7 -6.15 -7.70 6.84
CA PHE A 7 -6.32 -6.33 7.35
C PHE A 7 -7.41 -5.56 6.60
N LEU A 8 -7.38 -5.52 5.26
CA LEU A 8 -8.38 -4.80 4.45
C LEU A 8 -9.80 -5.37 4.61
N ARG A 9 -9.93 -6.68 4.87
CA ARG A 9 -11.21 -7.30 5.19
C ARG A 9 -11.71 -6.83 6.54
N ASP A 10 -10.86 -6.88 7.55
CA ASP A 10 -11.20 -6.63 8.96
C ASP A 10 -11.57 -5.16 9.20
N VAL A 11 -10.89 -4.23 8.50
CA VAL A 11 -11.20 -2.79 8.56
C VAL A 11 -12.32 -2.35 7.61
N GLY A 12 -13.04 -3.29 6.99
CA GLY A 12 -14.23 -2.99 6.20
C GLY A 12 -13.94 -2.28 4.87
N ARG A 13 -12.86 -2.64 4.17
CA ARG A 13 -12.50 -2.10 2.83
C ARG A 13 -12.61 -3.16 1.72
N PRO A 14 -13.81 -3.73 1.47
CA PRO A 14 -13.99 -4.79 0.48
C PRO A 14 -13.69 -4.34 -0.96
N ASP A 15 -13.89 -3.05 -1.27
CA ASP A 15 -13.58 -2.49 -2.59
C ASP A 15 -12.07 -2.43 -2.84
N THR A 16 -11.32 -1.93 -1.85
CA THR A 16 -9.85 -1.92 -1.89
C THR A 16 -9.32 -3.35 -1.98
N LEU A 17 -9.84 -4.28 -1.15
CA LEU A 17 -9.45 -5.69 -1.20
C LEU A 17 -9.65 -6.31 -2.59
N ARG A 18 -10.82 -6.07 -3.21
CA ARG A 18 -11.13 -6.55 -4.56
C ARG A 18 -10.20 -5.93 -5.60
N HIS A 19 -9.94 -4.64 -5.49
CA HIS A 19 -9.02 -3.91 -6.39
C HIS A 19 -7.61 -4.51 -6.32
N VAL A 20 -6.99 -4.53 -5.14
CA VAL A 20 -5.60 -5.01 -4.98
C VAL A 20 -5.45 -6.48 -5.34
N SER A 21 -6.50 -7.30 -5.13
CA SER A 21 -6.49 -8.71 -5.55
C SER A 21 -6.42 -8.87 -7.07
N ARG A 22 -7.12 -8.00 -7.82
CA ARG A 22 -7.04 -7.96 -9.30
C ARG A 22 -5.69 -7.45 -9.76
N VAL A 23 -5.17 -6.41 -9.11
CA VAL A 23 -3.82 -5.86 -9.39
C VAL A 23 -2.76 -6.93 -9.15
N ALA A 24 -2.80 -7.67 -8.05
CA ALA A 24 -1.87 -8.76 -7.76
C ALA A 24 -1.93 -9.87 -8.81
N ALA A 25 -3.12 -10.21 -9.31
CA ALA A 25 -3.25 -11.18 -10.40
C ALA A 25 -2.59 -10.70 -11.70
N VAL A 26 -2.70 -9.42 -12.03
CA VAL A 26 -1.99 -8.80 -13.17
C VAL A 26 -0.48 -8.78 -12.91
N GLY A 27 -0.07 -8.33 -11.72
CA GLY A 27 1.32 -8.26 -11.28
C GLY A 27 2.03 -9.59 -11.42
N ARG A 28 1.43 -10.69 -10.94
CA ARG A 28 1.99 -12.04 -11.11
C ARG A 28 2.21 -12.44 -12.58
N ARG A 29 1.32 -12.04 -13.50
CA ARG A 29 1.50 -12.29 -14.94
C ARG A 29 2.67 -11.49 -15.50
N LEU A 30 2.78 -10.22 -15.13
CA LEU A 30 3.88 -9.35 -15.56
C LEU A 30 5.22 -9.84 -14.97
N ALA A 31 5.24 -10.20 -13.69
CA ALA A 31 6.42 -10.70 -13.01
C ALA A 31 6.98 -11.97 -13.66
N ARG A 32 6.11 -12.92 -14.04
CA ARG A 32 6.52 -14.09 -14.84
C ARG A 32 7.09 -13.69 -16.20
N ARG A 33 6.44 -12.76 -16.89
CA ARG A 33 6.85 -12.32 -18.23
C ARG A 33 8.21 -11.62 -18.23
N PHE A 34 8.51 -10.86 -17.18
CA PHE A 34 9.70 -10.01 -17.10
C PHE A 34 10.76 -10.52 -16.11
N GLY A 35 10.59 -11.71 -15.54
CA GLY A 35 11.57 -12.31 -14.62
C GLY A 35 11.68 -11.61 -13.26
N VAL A 36 10.64 -10.92 -12.80
CA VAL A 36 10.60 -10.27 -11.48
C VAL A 36 10.21 -11.30 -10.40
N PRO A 37 10.79 -11.27 -9.18
CA PRO A 37 10.39 -12.17 -8.11
C PRO A 37 8.89 -12.09 -7.77
N LEU A 38 8.21 -13.23 -7.82
CA LEU A 38 6.75 -13.29 -7.63
C LEU A 38 6.31 -12.80 -6.25
N ALA A 39 7.07 -13.12 -5.21
CA ALA A 39 6.75 -12.69 -3.84
C ALA A 39 6.82 -11.17 -3.69
N GLN A 40 7.84 -10.53 -4.28
CA GLN A 40 7.97 -9.07 -4.25
C GLN A 40 6.84 -8.40 -5.04
N SER A 41 6.49 -8.94 -6.20
CA SER A 41 5.36 -8.43 -6.99
C SER A 41 4.03 -8.59 -6.26
N ASP A 42 3.76 -9.73 -5.61
CA ASP A 42 2.51 -9.96 -4.88
C ASP A 42 2.38 -9.00 -3.70
N LEU A 43 3.46 -8.81 -2.93
CA LEU A 43 3.50 -7.87 -1.81
C LEU A 43 3.26 -6.43 -2.28
N ALA A 44 4.00 -5.98 -3.29
CA ALA A 44 3.87 -4.61 -3.81
C ALA A 44 2.46 -4.35 -4.35
N CYS A 45 1.92 -5.25 -5.17
CA CYS A 45 0.59 -5.11 -5.74
C CYS A 45 -0.51 -5.16 -4.68
N THR A 46 -0.39 -6.03 -3.69
CA THR A 46 -1.41 -6.18 -2.64
C THR A 46 -1.40 -5.00 -1.66
N ALA A 47 -0.21 -4.46 -1.37
CA ALA A 47 -0.02 -3.45 -0.34
C ALA A 47 -0.06 -2.00 -0.84
N HIS A 48 0.02 -1.72 -2.14
CA HIS A 48 0.13 -0.35 -2.64
C HIS A 48 -0.99 0.59 -2.15
N ASP A 49 -2.20 0.05 -1.98
CA ASP A 49 -3.40 0.75 -1.51
C ASP A 49 -3.69 0.54 -0.02
N LEU A 50 -2.75 0.01 0.76
CA LEU A 50 -2.92 -0.24 2.19
C LEU A 50 -3.37 1.02 2.95
N ALA A 51 -2.88 2.18 2.54
CA ALA A 51 -3.23 3.47 3.14
C ALA A 51 -4.63 3.99 2.76
N ALA A 52 -5.39 3.30 1.90
CA ALA A 52 -6.75 3.70 1.54
C ALA A 52 -7.76 3.66 2.72
N VAL A 53 -7.35 3.09 3.85
CA VAL A 53 -8.07 3.16 5.13
C VAL A 53 -7.99 4.54 5.78
N VAL A 54 -6.96 5.33 5.45
CA VAL A 54 -6.75 6.66 6.01
C VAL A 54 -7.67 7.64 5.26
N PRO A 55 -8.54 8.39 5.97
CA PRO A 55 -9.35 9.41 5.33
C PRO A 55 -8.47 10.44 4.62
N LEU A 56 -8.89 10.91 3.43
CA LEU A 56 -8.10 11.86 2.62
C LEU A 56 -7.67 13.10 3.42
N ARG A 57 -8.57 13.65 4.25
CA ARG A 57 -8.28 14.81 5.13
C ARG A 57 -7.12 14.56 6.12
N ASN A 58 -6.82 13.31 6.41
CA ASN A 58 -5.79 12.90 7.38
C ASN A 58 -4.53 12.36 6.69
N VAL A 59 -4.51 12.17 5.37
CA VAL A 59 -3.41 11.46 4.68
C VAL A 59 -2.07 12.19 4.79
N LEU A 60 -2.08 13.52 4.72
CA LEU A 60 -0.87 14.33 4.86
C LEU A 60 -0.33 14.28 6.30
N ALA A 61 -1.20 14.38 7.30
CA ALA A 61 -0.81 14.26 8.70
C ALA A 61 -0.26 12.85 9.02
N ALA A 62 -0.86 11.81 8.44
CA ALA A 62 -0.35 10.44 8.55
C ALA A 62 1.01 10.28 7.87
N ALA A 63 1.21 10.90 6.71
CA ALA A 63 2.50 10.91 6.02
C ALA A 63 3.59 11.58 6.87
N GLU A 64 3.31 12.76 7.44
CA GLU A 64 4.23 13.48 8.32
C GLU A 64 4.56 12.66 9.58
N ALA A 65 3.56 12.05 10.22
CA ALA A 65 3.78 11.19 11.39
C ALA A 65 4.61 9.94 11.10
N LEU A 66 4.56 9.44 9.87
CA LEU A 66 5.36 8.29 9.41
C LEU A 66 6.72 8.69 8.84
N GLY A 67 7.09 9.97 8.88
CA GLY A 67 8.35 10.47 8.32
C GLY A 67 8.42 10.41 6.80
N VAL A 68 7.28 10.39 6.10
CA VAL A 68 7.21 10.46 4.63
C VAL A 68 7.48 11.90 4.21
N PRO A 69 8.52 12.16 3.39
CA PRO A 69 8.77 13.50 2.87
C PRO A 69 7.65 13.91 1.91
N LEU A 70 7.12 15.12 2.11
CA LEU A 70 6.06 15.70 1.28
C LEU A 70 6.60 16.85 0.43
N THR A 71 6.29 16.80 -0.86
CA THR A 71 6.53 17.88 -1.82
C THR A 71 5.34 18.83 -1.91
N GLU A 72 5.48 19.97 -2.61
CA GLU A 72 4.34 20.84 -2.92
C GLU A 72 3.29 20.12 -3.77
N ALA A 73 3.70 19.25 -4.70
CA ALA A 73 2.79 18.48 -5.54
C ALA A 73 1.94 17.49 -4.70
N ASP A 74 2.54 16.88 -3.68
CA ASP A 74 1.82 15.99 -2.75
C ASP A 74 0.75 16.77 -1.97
N ARG A 75 1.04 18.00 -1.57
CA ARG A 75 0.08 18.87 -0.86
C ARG A 75 -1.03 19.37 -1.79
N ALA A 76 -0.70 19.64 -3.05
CA ALA A 76 -1.68 20.01 -4.08
C ALA A 76 -2.60 18.84 -4.46
N ILE A 77 -2.10 17.60 -4.41
CA ILE A 77 -2.84 16.39 -4.79
C ILE A 77 -2.70 15.31 -3.69
N PRO A 78 -3.32 15.48 -2.51
CA PRO A 78 -3.08 14.61 -1.35
C PRO A 78 -3.37 13.13 -1.59
N GLN A 79 -4.26 12.82 -2.54
CA GLN A 79 -4.58 11.44 -2.88
C GLN A 79 -3.37 10.65 -3.39
N VAL A 80 -2.34 11.26 -3.98
CA VAL A 80 -1.17 10.51 -4.47
C VAL A 80 -0.29 9.95 -3.33
N VAL A 81 -0.45 10.51 -2.13
CA VAL A 81 0.35 10.19 -0.95
C VAL A 81 0.01 8.82 -0.35
N HIS A 82 -1.11 8.19 -0.76
CA HIS A 82 -1.48 6.85 -0.30
C HIS A 82 -0.37 5.82 -0.53
N GLY A 83 0.31 5.86 -1.68
CA GLY A 83 1.39 4.94 -2.02
C GLY A 83 2.61 5.08 -1.10
N PRO A 84 3.21 6.29 -0.98
CA PRO A 84 4.28 6.54 -0.01
C PRO A 84 3.93 6.17 1.43
N VAL A 85 2.70 6.48 1.88
CA VAL A 85 2.22 6.10 3.23
C VAL A 85 2.13 4.59 3.38
N ALA A 86 1.58 3.88 2.40
CA ALA A 86 1.51 2.42 2.42
C ALA A 86 2.90 1.79 2.52
N ALA A 87 3.88 2.30 1.76
CA ALA A 87 5.27 1.86 1.83
C ALA A 87 5.90 2.13 3.20
N ALA A 88 5.63 3.28 3.82
CA ALA A 88 6.11 3.61 5.16
C ALA A 88 5.52 2.67 6.23
N VAL A 89 4.20 2.40 6.17
CA VAL A 89 3.54 1.44 7.08
C VAL A 89 4.17 0.06 6.97
N LEU A 90 4.41 -0.43 5.75
CA LEU A 90 5.09 -1.71 5.53
C LEU A 90 6.48 -1.73 6.15
N ARG A 91 7.28 -0.67 5.99
CA ARG A 91 8.63 -0.62 6.60
C ARG A 91 8.55 -0.75 8.12
N VAL A 92 7.69 0.01 8.78
CA VAL A 92 7.54 -0.02 10.25
C VAL A 92 7.11 -1.41 10.75
N HIS A 93 6.23 -2.10 10.02
CA HIS A 93 5.70 -3.40 10.45
C HIS A 93 6.55 -4.60 10.00
N VAL A 94 7.38 -4.45 8.97
CA VAL A 94 8.38 -5.46 8.56
C VAL A 94 9.57 -5.50 9.53
N PHE A 95 9.91 -4.38 10.17
CA PHE A 95 10.98 -4.33 11.19
C PHE A 95 10.69 -5.19 12.44
N TYR A 96 9.43 -5.49 12.75
CA TYR A 96 9.06 -6.40 13.85
C TYR A 96 9.12 -7.89 13.46
N LEU A 97 9.55 -8.21 12.24
CA LEU A 97 9.61 -9.57 11.69
C LEU A 97 11.01 -9.96 11.18
N SER A 98 12.03 -9.11 11.42
CA SER A 98 13.46 -9.39 11.17
C SER A 98 14.18 -9.55 12.50
#